data_AF-A0A5N4CKM9-F1
#
_entry.id   AF-A0A5N4CKM9-F1
#
_cell.length_a   1.000
_cell.length_b   1.000
_cell.length_c   1.000
_cell.angle_alpha   90.00
_cell.angle_beta   90.00
_cell.angle_gamma   90.00
#
_symmetry.space_group_name_H-M   'P 1'
#
loop_
_entity.id
_entity.type
_entity.pdbx_description
1 polymer ?
#
loop_
_entity_poly.entity_id
_entity_poly.type
_entity_poly.pdbx_seq_one_letter_code
_entity_poly.pdbx_strand_id
1 'polypeptide(L)'
;MAAAALKRFWSRSRVEAVDAAAAKPGVWARLGAWSRALLRDYAEACGDAAAAARARPGRAAVYVGLLAHVQRLLWLRGRGCLRHVSLGLFSLVYEAPFDAQTSLYQARCRYLQPRWIDFPGRILDVGFVGRWWVLGARMRDCDMNDDEFLHLPAHLRVVGPHQLHSEANERLFDEKYKPVVLTDDQVDQALWEEQMLQKKKKDQLALSQADSLLKSEVAR
;
A
#
# COMPACT_ATOMS: atom_id res chain seq x y z
N MET A 1 -9.24 -71.92 -13.70
CA MET A 1 -8.11 -70.96 -13.55
C MET A 1 -8.13 -69.78 -14.53
N ALA A 2 -9.03 -69.70 -15.52
CA ALA A 2 -9.06 -68.58 -16.48
C ALA A 2 -9.76 -67.29 -15.97
N ALA A 3 -10.75 -67.40 -15.07
CA ALA A 3 -11.51 -66.24 -14.59
C ALA A 3 -10.72 -65.31 -13.63
N ALA A 4 -9.74 -65.85 -12.90
CA ALA A 4 -8.91 -65.08 -11.97
C ALA A 4 -7.85 -64.23 -12.70
N ALA A 5 -7.36 -64.70 -13.86
CA ALA A 5 -6.38 -63.98 -14.66
C ALA A 5 -6.99 -62.74 -15.34
N LEU A 6 -8.23 -62.83 -15.81
CA LEU A 6 -8.93 -61.70 -16.45
C LEU A 6 -9.24 -60.56 -15.48
N LYS A 7 -9.70 -60.88 -14.25
CA LYS A 7 -9.97 -59.86 -13.23
C LYS A 7 -8.70 -59.10 -12.82
N ARG A 8 -7.56 -59.80 -12.77
CA ARG A 8 -6.26 -59.20 -12.42
C ARG A 8 -5.65 -58.36 -13.54
N PHE A 9 -5.98 -58.66 -14.80
CA PHE A 9 -5.62 -57.82 -15.95
C PHE A 9 -6.46 -56.53 -16.00
N TRP A 10 -7.78 -56.63 -15.75
CA TRP A 10 -8.68 -55.47 -15.71
C TRP A 10 -8.45 -54.56 -14.49
N SER A 11 -8.05 -55.09 -13.34
CA SER A 11 -7.69 -54.26 -12.18
C SER A 11 -6.36 -53.54 -12.40
N ARG A 12 -5.39 -54.16 -13.07
CA ARG A 12 -4.08 -53.57 -13.35
C ARG A 12 -4.16 -52.45 -14.39
N SER A 13 -4.96 -52.64 -15.45
CA SER A 13 -5.21 -51.60 -16.46
C SER A 13 -5.97 -50.39 -15.89
N ARG A 14 -6.87 -50.60 -14.91
CA ARG A 14 -7.57 -49.50 -14.24
C ARG A 14 -6.66 -48.71 -13.30
N VAL A 15 -5.68 -49.35 -12.66
CA VAL A 15 -4.67 -48.66 -11.82
C VAL A 15 -3.67 -47.90 -12.69
N GLU A 16 -3.20 -48.48 -13.81
CA GLU A 16 -2.32 -47.79 -14.76
C GLU A 16 -2.99 -46.59 -15.46
N ALA A 17 -4.33 -46.60 -15.62
CA ALA A 17 -5.08 -45.46 -16.18
C ALA A 17 -5.26 -44.31 -15.17
N VAL A 18 -5.23 -44.59 -13.86
CA VAL A 18 -5.29 -43.56 -12.80
C VAL A 18 -3.88 -43.02 -12.51
N ASP A 19 -2.85 -43.85 -12.73
CA ASP A 19 -1.43 -43.48 -12.62
C ASP A 19 -0.83 -42.94 -13.93
N ALA A 20 -1.67 -42.72 -14.95
CA ALA A 20 -1.31 -42.03 -16.20
C ALA A 20 -1.00 -40.55 -15.91
N ALA A 21 0.20 -40.33 -15.40
CA ALA A 21 1.01 -39.14 -15.52
C ALA A 21 0.23 -37.82 -15.36
N ALA A 22 0.11 -37.37 -14.11
CA ALA A 22 0.30 -35.97 -13.81
C ALA A 22 1.75 -35.58 -14.18
N ALA A 23 2.04 -35.54 -15.49
CA ALA A 23 3.30 -35.06 -16.01
C ALA A 23 3.46 -33.63 -15.51
N LYS A 24 4.56 -33.35 -14.79
CA LYS A 24 4.86 -31.99 -14.33
C LYS A 24 4.77 -31.08 -15.56
N PRO A 25 3.94 -30.03 -15.53
CA PRO A 25 3.72 -29.20 -16.71
C PRO A 25 5.08 -28.73 -17.21
N GLY A 26 5.34 -28.97 -18.50
CA GLY A 26 6.60 -28.58 -19.12
C GLY A 26 6.88 -27.11 -18.88
N VAL A 27 8.16 -26.70 -18.90
CA VAL A 27 8.58 -25.32 -18.62
C VAL A 27 7.77 -24.30 -19.45
N TRP A 28 7.49 -24.62 -20.71
CA TRP A 28 6.65 -23.82 -21.60
C TRP A 28 5.18 -23.71 -21.18
N ALA A 29 4.59 -24.79 -20.64
CA ALA A 29 3.24 -24.76 -20.10
C ALA A 29 3.15 -23.92 -18.82
N ARG A 30 4.19 -23.98 -17.97
CA ARG A 30 4.30 -23.14 -16.76
C ARG A 30 4.49 -21.66 -17.12
N LEU A 31 5.31 -21.35 -18.12
CA LEU A 31 5.55 -19.99 -18.58
C LEU A 31 4.31 -19.41 -19.30
N GLY A 32 3.57 -20.25 -20.04
CA GLY A 32 2.26 -19.91 -20.60
C GLY A 32 1.19 -19.66 -19.54
N ALA A 33 1.15 -20.46 -18.48
CA ALA A 33 0.24 -20.25 -17.35
C ALA A 33 0.60 -18.99 -16.57
N TRP A 34 1.90 -18.74 -16.32
CA TRP A 34 2.39 -17.54 -15.65
C TRP A 34 2.11 -16.28 -16.46
N SER A 35 2.39 -16.26 -17.77
CA SER A 35 2.09 -15.10 -18.63
C SER A 35 0.59 -14.82 -18.71
N ARG A 36 -0.25 -15.86 -18.75
CA ARG A 36 -1.71 -15.71 -18.71
C ARG A 36 -2.21 -15.17 -17.37
N ALA A 37 -1.64 -15.63 -16.26
CA ALA A 37 -1.95 -15.09 -14.93
C ALA A 37 -1.53 -13.61 -14.85
N LEU A 38 -0.31 -13.29 -15.25
CA LEU A 38 0.20 -11.91 -15.27
C LEU A 38 -0.68 -10.97 -16.11
N LEU A 39 -1.13 -11.42 -17.30
CA LEU A 39 -2.02 -10.64 -18.14
C LEU A 39 -3.41 -10.47 -17.52
N ARG A 40 -3.92 -11.46 -16.77
CA ARG A 40 -5.18 -11.33 -16.03
C ARG A 40 -5.05 -10.36 -14.88
N ASP A 41 -3.98 -10.46 -14.09
CA ASP A 41 -3.71 -9.54 -12.98
C ASP A 41 -3.62 -8.09 -13.49
N TYR A 42 -2.97 -7.88 -14.64
CA TYR A 42 -2.94 -6.57 -15.30
C TYR A 42 -4.31 -6.10 -15.80
N ALA A 43 -5.10 -7.00 -16.39
CA ALA A 43 -6.44 -6.67 -16.87
C ALA A 43 -7.39 -6.32 -15.71
N GLU A 44 -7.30 -7.04 -14.59
CA GLU A 44 -8.03 -6.75 -13.35
C GLU A 44 -7.60 -5.40 -12.77
N ALA A 45 -6.30 -5.13 -12.67
CA ALA A 45 -5.80 -3.83 -12.23
C ALA A 45 -6.26 -2.66 -13.13
N CYS A 46 -6.30 -2.87 -14.45
CA CYS A 46 -6.88 -1.88 -15.38
C CYS A 46 -8.38 -1.70 -15.17
N GLY A 47 -9.12 -2.78 -14.89
CA GLY A 47 -10.55 -2.75 -14.55
C GLY A 47 -10.83 -1.94 -13.29
N ASP A 48 -10.06 -2.20 -12.23
CA ASP A 48 -10.18 -1.50 -10.94
C ASP A 48 -9.82 -0.01 -11.07
N ALA A 49 -8.74 0.31 -11.80
CA ALA A 49 -8.38 1.69 -12.10
C ALA A 49 -9.49 2.43 -12.88
N ALA A 50 -10.11 1.76 -13.85
CA ALA A 50 -11.23 2.32 -14.60
C ALA A 50 -12.50 2.49 -13.76
N ALA A 51 -12.77 1.56 -12.84
CA ALA A 51 -13.88 1.67 -11.90
C ALA A 51 -13.66 2.84 -10.92
N ALA A 52 -12.45 2.98 -10.38
CA ALA A 52 -12.06 4.10 -9.52
C ALA A 52 -12.18 5.45 -10.23
N ALA A 53 -11.70 5.53 -11.48
CA ALA A 53 -11.83 6.73 -12.31
C ALA A 53 -13.29 7.12 -12.57
N ARG A 54 -14.17 6.15 -12.83
CA ARG A 54 -15.61 6.38 -13.04
C ARG A 54 -16.32 6.83 -11.77
N ALA A 55 -15.95 6.27 -10.62
CA ALA A 55 -16.52 6.68 -9.35
C ALA A 55 -16.16 8.14 -9.04
N ARG A 56 -15.01 8.65 -9.54
CA ARG A 56 -14.38 9.90 -9.08
C ARG A 56 -13.64 10.64 -10.18
N PRO A 57 -14.37 11.25 -11.11
CA PRO A 57 -13.76 11.89 -12.27
C PRO A 57 -12.83 13.04 -11.88
N GLY A 58 -13.15 13.80 -10.82
CA GLY A 58 -12.34 14.95 -10.40
C GLY A 58 -10.95 14.58 -9.90
N ARG A 59 -10.83 13.55 -9.06
CA ARG A 59 -9.53 13.13 -8.48
C ARG A 59 -8.65 12.41 -9.50
N ALA A 60 -9.24 11.51 -10.29
CA ALA A 60 -8.54 10.90 -11.41
C ALA A 60 -8.01 11.95 -12.38
N ALA A 61 -8.77 13.02 -12.66
CA ALA A 61 -8.31 14.12 -13.50
C ALA A 61 -7.12 14.88 -12.90
N VAL A 62 -7.02 15.02 -11.57
CA VAL A 62 -5.86 15.66 -10.91
C VAL A 62 -4.61 14.80 -11.04
N TYR A 63 -4.66 13.50 -10.71
CA TYR A 63 -3.49 12.61 -10.84
C TYR A 63 -3.05 12.44 -12.29
N VAL A 64 -4.00 12.20 -13.20
CA VAL A 64 -3.73 12.14 -14.64
C VAL A 64 -3.17 13.48 -15.12
N GLY A 65 -3.69 14.60 -14.63
CA GLY A 65 -3.18 15.93 -14.94
C GLY A 65 -1.75 16.17 -14.46
N LEU A 66 -1.41 15.73 -13.24
CA LEU A 66 -0.04 15.77 -12.70
C LEU A 66 0.91 14.92 -13.56
N LEU A 67 0.55 13.66 -13.78
CA LEU A 67 1.35 12.72 -14.55
C LEU A 67 1.57 13.25 -15.98
N ALA A 68 0.49 13.68 -16.64
CA ALA A 68 0.53 14.24 -17.98
C ALA A 68 1.41 15.49 -18.03
N HIS A 69 1.38 16.34 -16.99
CA HIS A 69 2.23 17.53 -16.94
C HIS A 69 3.72 17.17 -16.85
N VAL A 70 4.11 16.29 -15.93
CA VAL A 70 5.52 15.88 -15.77
C VAL A 70 6.02 15.14 -17.01
N GLN A 71 5.23 14.21 -17.55
CA GLN A 71 5.54 13.51 -18.80
C GLN A 71 5.70 14.48 -19.97
N ARG A 72 4.83 15.48 -20.08
CA ARG A 72 4.93 16.52 -21.11
C ARG A 72 6.21 17.35 -20.96
N LEU A 73 6.59 17.74 -19.74
CA LEU A 73 7.85 18.45 -19.51
C LEU A 73 9.06 17.62 -19.91
N LEU A 74 9.09 16.34 -19.52
CA LEU A 74 10.16 15.41 -19.89
C LEU A 74 10.23 15.19 -21.42
N TRP A 75 9.08 15.05 -22.06
CA TRP A 75 8.97 14.90 -23.51
C TRP A 75 9.46 16.15 -24.26
N LEU A 76 9.06 17.35 -23.82
CA LEU A 76 9.53 18.61 -24.38
C LEU A 76 11.04 18.83 -24.17
N ARG A 77 11.56 18.41 -23.02
CA ARG A 77 13.00 18.42 -22.73
C ARG A 77 13.75 17.48 -23.68
N GLY A 78 13.24 16.26 -23.88
CA GLY A 78 13.84 15.29 -24.80
C GLY A 78 13.88 15.77 -26.26
N ARG A 79 12.91 16.58 -26.67
CA ARG A 79 12.87 17.22 -28.01
C ARG A 79 13.66 18.52 -28.13
N GLY A 80 14.29 19.03 -27.05
CA GLY A 80 14.92 20.35 -27.05
C GLY A 80 13.94 21.53 -27.23
N CYS A 81 12.64 21.27 -27.08
CA CYS A 81 11.56 22.25 -27.24
C CYS A 81 11.25 23.00 -25.94
N LEU A 82 11.84 22.58 -24.81
CA LEU A 82 11.70 23.27 -23.53
C LEU A 82 12.68 24.44 -23.45
N ARG A 83 12.17 25.65 -23.25
CA ARG A 83 12.99 26.87 -23.13
C ARG A 83 12.75 27.54 -21.80
N HIS A 84 13.80 28.17 -21.28
CA HIS A 84 13.70 29.05 -20.12
C HIS A 84 14.11 30.48 -20.49
N VAL A 85 13.55 31.48 -19.82
CA VAL A 85 14.01 32.87 -19.85
C VAL A 85 14.13 33.33 -18.40
N SER A 86 15.32 33.82 -18.02
CA SER A 86 15.55 34.45 -16.73
C SER A 86 15.29 35.96 -16.83
N LEU A 87 14.42 36.46 -15.95
CA LEU A 87 14.07 37.88 -15.81
C LEU A 87 14.63 38.44 -14.49
N GLY A 88 15.78 37.92 -14.04
CA GLY A 88 16.35 38.20 -12.72
C GLY A 88 15.73 37.34 -11.63
N LEU A 89 14.81 37.91 -10.84
CA LEU A 89 14.14 37.22 -9.73
C LEU A 89 13.07 36.22 -10.19
N PHE A 90 12.53 36.44 -11.39
CA PHE A 90 11.57 35.55 -12.03
C PHE A 90 12.25 34.75 -13.13
N SER A 91 11.77 33.54 -13.35
CA SER A 91 12.15 32.68 -14.46
C SER A 91 10.89 32.14 -15.11
N LEU A 92 10.86 32.03 -16.43
CA LEU A 92 9.73 31.47 -17.15
C LEU A 92 10.19 30.26 -17.93
N VAL A 93 9.42 29.17 -17.86
CA VAL A 93 9.59 28.01 -18.75
C VAL A 93 8.43 27.99 -19.72
N TYR A 94 8.75 27.88 -21.01
CA TYR A 94 7.77 27.89 -22.09
C TYR A 94 8.12 26.84 -23.15
N GLU A 95 7.12 26.48 -23.93
CA GLU A 95 7.25 25.56 -25.06
C GLU A 95 7.63 26.32 -26.35
N ALA A 96 8.73 25.89 -26.96
CA ALA A 96 9.11 26.26 -28.32
C ALA A 96 8.62 25.21 -29.33
N PRO A 97 8.20 25.62 -30.54
CA PRO A 97 7.70 24.69 -31.56
C PRO A 97 8.78 23.76 -32.15
N PHE A 98 10.05 24.18 -32.10
CA PHE A 98 11.19 23.46 -32.65
C PHE A 98 12.38 23.54 -31.68
N ASP A 99 13.34 22.61 -31.84
CA ASP A 99 14.62 22.69 -31.15
C ASP A 99 15.50 23.84 -31.69
N ALA A 100 16.36 24.40 -30.84
CA ALA A 100 17.28 25.48 -31.21
C ALA A 100 18.30 25.09 -32.28
N GLN A 101 18.69 23.81 -32.34
CA GLN A 101 19.63 23.34 -33.36
C GLN A 101 18.94 23.08 -34.71
N THR A 102 17.61 23.21 -34.77
CA THR A 102 16.86 23.01 -36.01
C THR A 102 17.14 24.14 -37.00
N SER A 103 17.63 23.79 -38.20
CA SER A 103 17.90 24.71 -39.31
C SER A 103 16.84 24.66 -40.41
N LEU A 104 15.71 23.98 -40.19
CA LEU A 104 14.59 23.93 -41.13
C LEU A 104 14.05 25.34 -41.41
N TYR A 105 13.69 25.60 -42.67
CA TYR A 105 13.10 26.88 -43.07
C TYR A 105 11.87 27.25 -42.22
N GLN A 106 11.02 26.27 -41.91
CA GLN A 106 9.84 26.45 -41.05
C GLN A 106 10.19 26.99 -39.66
N ALA A 107 11.34 26.60 -39.11
CA ALA A 107 11.80 27.03 -37.78
C ALA A 107 12.50 28.40 -37.80
N ARG A 108 13.03 28.84 -38.95
CA ARG A 108 13.79 30.10 -39.10
C ARG A 108 12.96 31.25 -39.68
N CYS A 109 11.92 30.96 -40.43
CA CYS A 109 11.07 31.97 -41.05
C CYS A 109 10.38 32.84 -39.99
N ARG A 110 10.61 34.16 -40.05
CA ARG A 110 10.07 35.15 -39.10
C ARG A 110 8.53 35.21 -39.11
N TYR A 111 7.91 34.98 -40.26
CA TYR A 111 6.45 35.04 -40.41
C TYR A 111 5.72 33.82 -39.85
N LEU A 112 6.43 32.70 -39.67
CA LEU A 112 5.90 31.48 -39.05
C LEU A 112 6.12 31.44 -37.54
N GLN A 113 6.85 32.42 -36.98
CA GLN A 113 7.11 32.46 -35.54
C GLN A 113 5.82 32.72 -34.75
N PRO A 114 5.73 32.18 -33.53
CA PRO A 114 4.61 32.47 -32.63
C PRO A 114 4.44 33.96 -32.45
N ARG A 115 3.18 34.43 -32.45
CA ARG A 115 2.88 35.81 -32.11
C ARG A 115 3.02 36.01 -30.61
N TRP A 116 3.36 37.23 -30.21
CA TRP A 116 3.40 37.62 -28.78
C TRP A 116 2.07 37.39 -28.06
N ILE A 117 0.95 37.43 -28.78
CA ILE A 117 -0.38 37.20 -28.21
C ILE A 117 -0.62 35.73 -27.81
N ASP A 118 0.06 34.80 -28.49
CA ASP A 118 -0.04 33.36 -28.21
C ASP A 118 0.96 32.91 -27.14
N PHE A 119 1.86 33.81 -26.72
CA PHE A 119 2.92 33.50 -25.77
C PHE A 119 2.39 33.04 -24.40
N PRO A 120 1.37 33.67 -23.80
CA PRO A 120 0.84 33.22 -22.50
C PRO A 120 0.33 31.78 -22.51
N GLY A 121 -0.24 31.30 -23.62
CA GLY A 121 -0.71 29.92 -23.76
C GLY A 121 0.41 28.87 -23.85
N ARG A 122 1.66 29.31 -24.06
CA ARG A 122 2.84 28.44 -24.18
C ARG A 122 3.66 28.37 -22.89
N ILE A 123 3.32 29.17 -21.87
CA ILE A 123 4.00 29.18 -20.59
C ILE A 123 3.61 27.90 -19.84
N LEU A 124 4.61 27.19 -19.35
CA LEU A 124 4.46 25.91 -18.66
C LEU A 124 4.61 26.06 -17.16
N ASP A 125 5.57 26.89 -16.73
CA ASP A 125 5.86 27.14 -15.32
C ASP A 125 6.50 28.52 -15.12
N VAL A 126 6.32 29.06 -13.92
CA VAL A 126 6.90 30.30 -13.43
C VAL A 126 7.79 29.96 -12.24
N GLY A 127 9.07 30.29 -12.37
CA GLY A 127 10.05 30.29 -11.31
C GLY A 127 10.09 31.64 -10.61
N PHE A 128 10.14 31.63 -9.29
CA PHE A 128 10.41 32.83 -8.49
C PHE A 128 11.34 32.46 -7.34
N VAL A 129 12.41 33.23 -7.17
CA VAL A 129 13.44 33.04 -6.13
C VAL A 129 13.98 31.59 -6.11
N GLY A 130 14.33 31.09 -7.30
CA GLY A 130 14.92 29.75 -7.47
C GLY A 130 13.96 28.57 -7.29
N ARG A 131 12.65 28.81 -7.11
CA ARG A 131 11.64 27.75 -6.99
C ARG A 131 10.63 27.83 -8.13
N TRP A 132 10.30 26.67 -8.71
CA TRP A 132 9.23 26.52 -9.69
C TRP A 132 7.87 26.39 -9.00
N TRP A 133 6.94 27.29 -9.30
CA TRP A 133 5.69 27.40 -8.57
C TRP A 133 4.66 26.36 -9.00
N VAL A 134 4.47 26.15 -10.31
CA VAL A 134 3.45 25.23 -10.83
C VAL A 134 3.89 23.79 -10.57
N LEU A 135 5.13 23.45 -10.92
CA LEU A 135 5.67 22.12 -10.66
C LEU A 135 5.72 21.82 -9.16
N GLY A 136 6.16 22.78 -8.34
CA GLY A 136 6.21 22.61 -6.89
C GLY A 136 4.83 22.42 -6.25
N ALA A 137 3.81 23.16 -6.70
CA ALA A 137 2.45 22.99 -6.22
C ALA A 137 1.87 21.62 -6.62
N ARG A 138 2.15 21.18 -7.85
CA ARG A 138 1.71 19.89 -8.39
C ARG A 138 2.40 18.69 -7.73
N MET A 139 3.67 18.82 -7.34
CA MET A 139 4.45 17.76 -6.71
C MET A 139 4.35 17.71 -5.18
N ARG A 140 3.56 18.58 -4.53
CA ARG A 140 3.54 18.67 -3.06
C ARG A 140 3.09 17.38 -2.38
N ASP A 141 2.00 16.79 -2.86
CA ASP A 141 1.35 15.61 -2.26
C ASP A 141 1.33 14.43 -3.25
N CYS A 142 2.42 14.25 -4.02
CA CYS A 142 2.47 13.26 -5.10
C CYS A 142 2.59 11.80 -4.62
N ASP A 143 2.95 11.61 -3.36
CA ASP A 143 3.06 10.32 -2.67
C ASP A 143 1.77 9.91 -1.96
N MET A 144 0.87 10.86 -1.69
CA MET A 144 -0.44 10.58 -1.13
C MET A 144 -1.39 10.05 -2.20
N ASN A 145 -2.00 8.89 -1.93
CA ASN A 145 -3.10 8.34 -2.73
C ASN A 145 -4.40 8.40 -1.93
N ASP A 146 -5.15 9.49 -2.09
CA ASP A 146 -6.44 9.70 -1.40
C ASP A 146 -7.44 8.56 -1.65
N ASP A 147 -7.32 7.86 -2.78
CA ASP A 147 -8.25 6.79 -3.16
C ASP A 147 -8.02 5.48 -2.39
N GLU A 148 -6.89 5.32 -1.72
CA GLU A 148 -6.70 4.21 -0.78
C GLU A 148 -7.58 4.39 0.47
N PHE A 149 -7.75 5.62 0.94
CA PHE A 149 -8.34 5.93 2.25
C PHE A 149 -9.87 6.08 2.26
N LEU A 150 -10.56 5.57 1.24
CA LEU A 150 -11.99 5.88 1.01
C LEU A 150 -12.94 5.02 1.79
N HIS A 151 -12.48 3.81 2.10
CA HIS A 151 -13.16 2.90 2.98
C HIS A 151 -13.20 3.45 4.42
N LEU A 152 -12.37 4.44 4.75
CA LEU A 152 -12.37 5.07 6.06
C LEU A 152 -13.45 6.16 6.20
N PRO A 153 -14.02 6.32 7.41
CA PRO A 153 -14.96 7.39 7.72
C PRO A 153 -14.31 8.78 7.58
N ALA A 154 -15.15 9.80 7.38
CA ALA A 154 -14.71 11.15 7.00
C ALA A 154 -13.67 11.78 7.94
N HIS A 155 -13.78 11.52 9.25
CA HIS A 155 -12.90 12.08 10.27
C HIS A 155 -11.47 11.50 10.24
N LEU A 156 -11.25 10.33 9.62
CA LEU A 156 -9.92 9.72 9.47
C LEU A 156 -9.23 10.06 8.16
N ARG A 157 -9.95 10.67 7.21
CA ARG A 157 -9.40 11.03 5.88
C ARG A 157 -8.72 12.39 5.86
N VAL A 158 -8.89 13.18 6.91
CA VAL A 158 -8.32 14.53 7.01
C VAL A 158 -7.09 14.45 7.88
N VAL A 159 -5.93 14.77 7.29
CA VAL A 159 -4.66 14.86 8.02
C VAL A 159 -4.39 16.32 8.35
N GLY A 160 -4.34 16.63 9.64
CA GLY A 160 -3.99 17.95 10.14
C GLY A 160 -2.47 18.16 10.23
N PRO A 161 -1.94 19.38 10.11
CA PRO A 161 -0.49 19.63 10.24
C PRO A 161 0.09 19.15 11.57
N HIS A 162 -0.67 19.30 12.65
CA HIS A 162 -0.29 18.83 13.99
C HIS A 162 -0.14 17.31 14.09
N GLN A 163 -0.82 16.54 13.23
CA GLN A 163 -0.72 15.07 13.20
C GLN A 163 0.53 14.58 12.47
N LEU A 164 1.17 15.45 11.67
CA LEU A 164 2.42 15.14 10.97
C LEU A 164 3.66 15.29 11.87
N HIS A 165 3.50 15.88 13.07
CA HIS A 165 4.56 16.03 14.04
C HIS A 165 4.56 14.87 15.04
N SER A 166 5.66 14.11 15.12
CA SER A 166 5.75 12.89 15.92
C SER A 166 5.92 13.12 17.42
N GLU A 167 6.29 14.33 17.85
CA GLU A 167 6.68 14.64 19.23
C GLU A 167 5.63 14.20 20.27
N ALA A 168 4.34 14.47 20.01
CA ALA A 168 3.26 14.08 20.92
C ALA A 168 3.08 12.55 20.99
N ASN A 169 3.21 11.86 19.85
CA ASN A 169 3.07 10.40 19.78
C ASN A 169 4.24 9.70 20.48
N GLU A 170 5.45 10.23 20.35
CA GLU A 170 6.64 9.73 21.04
C GLU A 170 6.50 9.86 22.56
N ARG A 171 6.03 11.02 23.05
CA ARG A 171 5.75 11.20 24.48
C ARG A 171 4.72 10.20 24.99
N LEU A 172 3.58 10.06 24.29
CA LEU A 172 2.53 9.10 24.67
C LEU A 172 3.03 7.64 24.62
N PHE A 173 3.94 7.33 23.70
CA PHE A 173 4.56 6.02 23.61
C PHE A 173 5.44 5.74 24.83
N ASP A 174 6.23 6.71 25.29
CA ASP A 174 7.05 6.56 26.50
C ASP A 174 6.20 6.41 27.78
N GLU A 175 5.05 7.07 27.84
CA GLU A 175 4.12 6.95 28.97
C GLU A 175 3.59 5.54 29.17
N LYS A 176 3.47 4.75 28.09
CA LYS A 176 3.06 3.35 28.17
C LYS A 176 3.99 2.50 29.04
N TYR A 177 5.27 2.86 29.15
CA TYR A 177 6.26 2.12 29.94
C TYR A 177 6.33 2.57 31.40
N LYS A 178 5.56 3.59 31.80
CA LYS A 178 5.51 4.02 33.19
C LYS A 178 4.87 2.88 34.02
N PRO A 179 5.51 2.47 35.14
CA PRO A 179 4.96 1.43 35.98
C PRO A 179 3.62 1.89 36.57
N VAL A 180 2.67 0.97 36.65
CA VAL A 180 1.39 1.22 37.35
C VAL A 180 1.69 1.28 38.84
N VAL A 181 1.40 2.43 39.47
CA VAL A 181 1.53 2.60 40.92
C VAL A 181 0.23 2.13 41.57
N LEU A 182 0.31 1.06 42.37
CA LEU A 182 -0.80 0.58 43.19
C LEU A 182 -0.89 1.43 44.47
N THR A 183 -2.11 1.76 44.89
CA THR A 183 -2.33 2.39 46.21
C THR A 183 -2.20 1.34 47.30
N ASP A 184 -1.80 1.74 48.51
CA ASP A 184 -1.62 0.81 49.64
C ASP A 184 -2.89 -0.02 49.90
N ASP A 185 -4.08 0.58 49.80
CA ASP A 185 -5.36 -0.13 49.92
C ASP A 185 -5.54 -1.27 48.89
N GLN A 186 -5.03 -1.10 47.67
CA GLN A 186 -5.12 -2.12 46.61
C GLN A 186 -4.11 -3.24 46.86
N VAL A 187 -2.95 -2.90 47.39
CA VAL A 187 -1.94 -3.89 47.80
C VAL A 187 -2.46 -4.69 48.98
N ASP A 188 -3.04 -4.03 49.99
CA ASP A 188 -3.61 -4.67 51.17
C ASP A 188 -4.80 -5.58 50.82
N GLN A 189 -5.67 -5.14 49.91
CA GLN A 189 -6.76 -5.95 49.39
C GLN A 189 -6.23 -7.21 48.68
N ALA A 190 -5.22 -7.07 47.82
CA ALA A 190 -4.61 -8.20 47.13
C ALA A 190 -3.93 -9.19 48.10
N LEU A 191 -3.20 -8.67 49.09
CA LEU A 191 -2.56 -9.48 50.13
C LEU A 191 -3.60 -10.24 50.99
N TRP A 192 -4.70 -9.58 51.34
CA TRP A 192 -5.79 -10.21 52.09
C TRP A 192 -6.46 -11.32 51.27
N GLU A 193 -6.71 -11.10 49.98
CA GLU A 193 -7.27 -12.10 49.08
C GLU A 193 -6.35 -13.32 48.94
N GLU A 194 -5.04 -13.11 48.82
CA GLU A 194 -4.05 -14.19 48.82
C GLU A 194 -4.05 -14.96 50.15
N GLN A 195 -4.08 -14.27 51.29
CA GLN A 195 -4.15 -14.91 52.60
C GLN A 195 -5.41 -15.77 52.76
N MET A 196 -6.56 -15.25 52.33
CA MET A 196 -7.82 -15.98 52.38
C MET A 196 -7.82 -17.21 51.47
N LEU A 197 -7.21 -17.12 50.28
CA LEU A 197 -7.01 -18.26 49.39
C LEU A 197 -6.10 -19.32 50.01
N GLN A 198 -5.01 -18.92 50.66
CA GLN A 198 -4.11 -19.85 51.35
C GLN A 198 -4.82 -20.55 52.52
N LYS A 199 -5.64 -19.82 53.28
CA LYS A 199 -6.44 -20.39 54.36
C LYS A 199 -7.43 -21.43 53.82
N LYS A 200 -8.20 -21.10 52.79
CA LYS A 200 -9.13 -22.03 52.14
C LYS A 200 -8.43 -23.31 51.65
N LYS A 201 -7.23 -23.19 51.05
CA LYS A 201 -6.43 -24.34 50.62
C LYS A 201 -6.01 -25.23 51.79
N LYS A 202 -5.56 -24.64 52.91
CA LYS A 202 -5.20 -25.38 54.12
C LYS A 202 -6.41 -26.12 54.72
N ASP A 203 -7.55 -25.45 54.79
CA ASP A 203 -8.78 -26.03 55.32
C ASP A 203 -9.25 -27.22 54.45
N GLN A 204 -9.19 -27.08 53.12
CA GLN A 204 -9.46 -28.18 52.19
C GLN A 204 -8.49 -29.35 52.34
N LEU A 205 -7.19 -29.08 52.51
CA LEU A 205 -6.18 -30.11 52.77
C LEU A 205 -6.46 -30.85 54.08
N ALA A 206 -6.80 -30.13 55.15
CA ALA A 206 -7.13 -30.73 56.44
C ALA A 206 -8.39 -31.61 56.37
N LEU A 207 -9.43 -31.17 55.67
CA LEU A 207 -10.63 -31.98 55.41
C LEU A 207 -10.30 -33.26 54.62
N SER A 208 -9.47 -33.16 53.58
CA SER A 208 -9.05 -34.33 52.80
C SER A 208 -8.21 -35.33 53.63
N GLN A 209 -7.39 -34.84 54.56
CA GLN A 209 -6.62 -35.68 55.48
C GLN A 209 -7.52 -36.34 56.51
N ALA A 210 -8.46 -35.61 57.12
CA ALA A 210 -9.44 -36.16 58.05
C ALA A 210 -10.32 -37.24 57.40
N ASP A 211 -10.81 -37.00 56.18
CA ASP A 211 -11.57 -37.99 55.40
C ASP A 211 -10.75 -39.25 55.10
N SER A 212 -9.44 -39.10 54.85
CA SER A 212 -8.53 -40.24 54.63
C SER A 212 -8.31 -41.07 55.90
N LEU A 213 -8.22 -40.42 57.07
CA LEU A 213 -8.06 -41.09 58.36
C LEU A 213 -9.34 -41.83 58.76
N LEU A 214 -10.51 -41.22 58.58
CA LEU A 214 -11.81 -41.86 58.82
C LEU A 214 -12.02 -43.08 57.90
N LYS A 215 -11.65 -42.99 56.62
CA LYS A 215 -11.67 -44.15 55.72
C LYS A 215 -10.73 -45.28 56.18
N SER A 216 -9.61 -44.95 56.81
CA SER A 216 -8.66 -45.95 57.33
C SER A 216 -9.14 -46.61 58.63
N GLU A 217 -9.90 -45.91 59.47
CA GLU A 217 -10.50 -46.45 60.68
C GLU A 217 -11.72 -47.33 60.38
N VAL A 218 -12.55 -46.97 59.40
CA VAL A 218 -13.72 -47.76 58.97
C VAL A 218 -13.32 -49.06 58.23
N ALA A 219 -12.07 -49.14 57.73
CA ALA A 219 -11.54 -50.31 57.03
C ALA A 219 -10.83 -51.33 57.96
N ARG A 220 -10.81 -51.11 59.28
CA ARG A 220 -10.35 -52.06 60.32
C ARG A 220 -11.53 -52.72 61.01
#